data_AF-A0A9D2BT01-F1
#
_entry.id   AF-A0A9D2BT01-F1
#
_cell.length_a   1.000
_cell.length_b   1.000
_cell.length_c   1.000
_cell.angle_alpha   90.00
_cell.angle_beta   90.00
_cell.angle_gamma   90.00
#
_symmetry.space_group_name_H-M   'P 1'
#
loop_
_entity.id
_entity.type
_entity.pdbx_description
1 polymer ?
#
loop_
_entity_poly.entity_id
_entity_poly.type
_entity_poly.pdbx_seq_one_letter_code
_entity_poly.pdbx_strand_id
1 'polypeptide(L)'
;MERKYMYILEMSVPRGIRRGRLLIEVFGGIVRGQLEMFRNMTEIISGSYERGRIEFDGCMKTLGYTMKYYASGKITKRHIELDFDTDKGRFHVNGEQDALSEFNLTRDRKNG
;
A
#
# COMPACT_ATOMS: atom_id res chain seq x y z
N MET A 1 11.04 5.86 15.77
CA MET A 1 10.11 4.73 15.99
C MET A 1 9.72 4.18 14.64
N GLU A 2 9.99 2.91 14.40
CA GLU A 2 9.59 2.20 13.18
C GLU A 2 8.14 1.74 13.32
N ARG A 3 7.35 1.89 12.25
CA ARG A 3 5.96 1.40 12.21
C ARG A 3 5.75 0.60 10.94
N LYS A 4 5.11 -0.57 11.06
CA LYS A 4 4.72 -1.40 9.93
C LYS A 4 3.21 -1.50 9.85
N TYR A 5 2.69 -1.39 8.64
CA TYR A 5 1.27 -1.49 8.35
C TYR A 5 1.05 -2.43 7.18
N MET A 6 0.00 -3.25 7.26
CA MET A 6 -0.43 -4.12 6.18
C MET A 6 -1.92 -3.93 5.97
N TYR A 7 -2.31 -3.61 4.74
CA TYR A 7 -3.70 -3.43 4.36
C TYR A 7 -4.08 -4.34 3.21
N ILE A 8 -5.31 -4.84 3.25
CA ILE A 8 -6.02 -5.33 2.07
C ILE A 8 -6.68 -4.12 1.42
N LEU A 9 -6.41 -3.89 0.14
CA LEU A 9 -6.91 -2.75 -0.62
C LEU A 9 -8.08 -3.15 -1.52
N GLU A 10 -9.04 -2.24 -1.65
CA GLU A 10 -10.09 -2.25 -2.67
C GLU A 10 -10.05 -0.92 -3.44
N MET A 11 -9.70 -1.02 -4.73
CA MET A 11 -9.64 0.09 -5.67
C MET A 11 -10.88 0.07 -6.56
N SER A 12 -11.61 1.20 -6.59
CA SER A 12 -12.72 1.39 -7.52
C SER A 12 -12.20 1.75 -8.90
N VAL A 13 -12.55 0.96 -9.92
CA VAL A 13 -12.21 1.22 -11.32
C VAL A 13 -13.48 1.22 -12.18
N PRO A 14 -13.48 1.79 -13.41
CA PRO A 14 -14.69 1.87 -14.24
C PRO A 14 -15.39 0.54 -14.50
N ARG A 15 -14.66 -0.59 -14.42
CA ARG A 15 -15.19 -1.94 -14.62
C ARG A 15 -15.03 -2.82 -13.37
N GLY A 16 -15.54 -2.34 -12.25
CA GLY A 16 -15.65 -3.08 -10.99
C GLY A 16 -14.59 -2.71 -9.95
N ILE A 17 -14.26 -3.68 -9.09
CA ILE A 17 -13.32 -3.48 -7.98
C ILE A 17 -12.05 -4.28 -8.25
N ARG A 18 -10.90 -3.68 -7.98
CA ARG A 18 -9.59 -4.35 -8.00
C ARG A 18 -9.09 -4.48 -6.57
N ARG A 19 -8.76 -5.70 -6.19
CA ARG A 19 -8.21 -6.01 -4.87
C ARG A 19 -6.70 -6.11 -4.92
N GLY A 20 -6.07 -5.68 -3.84
CA GLY A 20 -4.63 -5.70 -3.70
C GLY A 20 -4.19 -5.74 -2.24
N ARG A 21 -2.89 -5.62 -2.03
CA ARG A 21 -2.28 -5.50 -0.70
C ARG A 21 -1.28 -4.36 -0.67
N LEU A 22 -1.14 -3.73 0.48
CA LEU A 22 -0.17 -2.68 0.71
C LEU A 22 0.58 -2.96 1.99
N LEU A 23 1.89 -3.14 1.86
CA LEU A 23 2.84 -3.19 2.97
C LEU A 23 3.53 -1.84 3.04
N ILE A 24 3.46 -1.18 4.20
CA ILE A 24 4.12 0.10 4.45
C ILE A 24 5.01 -0.03 5.68
N GLU A 25 6.23 0.47 5.56
CA GLU A 25 7.17 0.69 6.64
C GLU A 25 7.45 2.20 6.75
N VAL A 26 7.27 2.75 7.95
CA VAL A 26 7.54 4.16 8.24
C VAL A 26 8.72 4.26 9.21
N PHE A 27 9.80 4.91 8.76
CA PHE A 27 10.98 5.19 9.58
C PHE A 27 11.36 6.66 9.47
N GLY A 28 11.26 7.40 10.58
CA GLY A 28 11.64 8.83 10.59
C GLY A 28 10.82 9.70 9.61
N GLY A 29 9.56 9.33 9.36
CA GLY A 29 8.69 10.03 8.39
C GLY A 29 8.90 9.60 6.94
N ILE A 30 9.90 8.77 6.64
CA ILE A 30 10.11 8.18 5.32
C ILE A 30 9.23 6.94 5.18
N VAL A 31 8.55 6.81 4.05
CA VAL A 31 7.72 5.66 3.70
C VAL A 31 8.49 4.77 2.73
N ARG A 32 8.49 3.47 3.01
CA ARG A 32 8.96 2.40 2.13
C ARG A 32 7.92 1.28 2.13
N GLY A 33 8.04 0.36 1.20
CA GLY A 33 7.21 -0.83 1.20
C GLY A 33 6.88 -1.32 -0.19
N GLN A 34 5.78 -2.07 -0.28
CA GLN A 34 5.39 -2.77 -1.49
C GLN A 34 3.88 -2.71 -1.70
N LEU A 35 3.49 -2.55 -2.95
CA LEU A 35 2.12 -2.58 -3.42
C LEU A 35 1.90 -3.82 -4.28
N GLU A 36 0.96 -4.67 -3.88
CA GLU A 36 0.44 -5.77 -4.67
C GLU A 36 -0.84 -5.31 -5.37
N MET A 37 -0.81 -5.09 -6.67
CA MET A 37 -1.99 -4.78 -7.48
C MET A 37 -1.89 -5.51 -8.82
N PHE A 38 -3.04 -5.89 -9.40
CA PHE A 38 -3.08 -6.62 -10.68
C PHE A 38 -2.21 -7.89 -10.70
N ARG A 39 -2.11 -8.58 -9.57
CA ARG A 39 -1.25 -9.77 -9.35
C ARG A 39 0.25 -9.52 -9.51
N ASN A 40 0.69 -8.27 -9.44
CA ASN A 40 2.09 -7.89 -9.47
C ASN A 40 2.44 -7.16 -8.17
N MET A 41 3.60 -7.51 -7.60
CA MET A 41 4.19 -6.81 -6.47
C MET A 41 5.21 -5.80 -6.99
N THR A 42 5.12 -4.57 -6.51
CA THR A 42 6.00 -3.47 -6.92
C THR A 42 6.43 -2.65 -5.70
N GLU A 43 7.67 -2.17 -5.69
CA GLU A 43 8.19 -1.34 -4.61
C GLU A 43 7.67 0.09 -4.67
N ILE A 44 7.51 0.69 -3.49
CA ILE A 44 7.39 2.14 -3.33
C ILE A 44 8.77 2.76 -3.59
N ILE A 45 8.83 3.73 -4.50
CA ILE A 45 10.08 4.39 -4.89
C ILE A 45 10.44 5.49 -3.89
N SER A 46 9.45 6.30 -3.51
CA SER A 46 9.62 7.37 -2.54
C SER A 46 8.31 7.60 -1.79
N GLY A 47 8.40 8.14 -0.58
CA GLY A 47 7.21 8.52 0.16
C GLY A 47 7.49 9.16 1.52
N SER A 48 6.46 9.80 2.05
CA SER A 48 6.50 10.53 3.30
C SER A 48 5.26 10.28 4.15
N TYR A 49 5.43 10.39 5.46
CA TYR A 49 4.38 10.26 6.45
C TYR A 49 4.48 11.38 7.47
N GLU A 50 3.40 12.13 7.63
CA GLU A 50 3.28 13.16 8.65
C GLU A 50 1.85 13.20 9.21
N ARG A 51 1.71 13.12 10.54
CA ARG A 51 0.45 13.35 11.26
C ARG A 51 -0.76 12.58 10.71
N GLY A 52 -0.56 11.31 10.35
CA GLY A 52 -1.64 10.45 9.82
C GLY A 52 -1.96 10.67 8.34
N ARG A 53 -1.23 11.56 7.67
CA ARG A 53 -1.21 11.67 6.21
C ARG A 53 -0.04 10.89 5.66
N ILE A 54 -0.25 10.30 4.49
CA ILE A 54 0.76 9.52 3.80
C ILE A 54 0.72 9.88 2.32
N GLU A 55 1.91 9.96 1.73
CA GLU A 55 2.10 10.21 0.31
C GLU A 55 3.24 9.31 -0.18
N PHE A 56 3.09 8.68 -1.34
CA PHE A 56 4.14 7.85 -1.91
C PHE A 56 3.95 7.66 -3.41
N ASP A 57 5.05 7.41 -4.12
CA ASP A 57 5.04 7.15 -5.55
C ASP A 57 5.68 5.80 -5.90
N GLY A 58 5.33 5.31 -7.07
CA GLY A 58 5.83 4.04 -7.57
C GLY A 58 5.34 3.74 -8.97
N CYS A 59 5.51 2.47 -9.35
CA CYS A 59 4.97 1.95 -10.60
C CYS A 59 4.05 0.77 -10.30
N MET A 60 2.87 0.71 -10.91
CA MET A 60 2.05 -0.50 -10.97
C MET A 60 2.31 -1.22 -12.30
N LYS A 61 2.43 -2.55 -12.25
CA LYS A 61 2.53 -3.38 -13.46
C LYS A 61 1.19 -4.06 -13.71
N THR A 62 0.59 -3.76 -14.85
CA THR A 62 -0.59 -4.46 -15.36
C THR A 62 -0.17 -5.53 -16.37
N LEU A 63 -1.13 -6.28 -16.92
CA LEU A 63 -0.85 -7.24 -17.99
C LEU A 63 -0.33 -6.56 -19.27
N GLY A 64 -0.81 -5.36 -19.59
CA GLY A 64 -0.53 -4.69 -20.87
C GLY A 64 0.49 -3.55 -20.79
N TYR A 65 0.72 -2.97 -19.62
CA TYR A 65 1.59 -1.80 -19.46
C TYR A 65 1.98 -1.55 -18.00
N THR A 66 3.03 -0.74 -17.82
CA THR A 66 3.44 -0.21 -16.52
C THR A 66 2.93 1.23 -16.38
N MET A 67 2.38 1.55 -15.20
CA MET A 67 1.76 2.84 -14.89
C MET A 67 2.48 3.47 -13.70
N LYS A 68 2.99 4.69 -13.87
CA LYS A 68 3.46 5.49 -12.72
C LYS A 68 2.26 6.00 -11.94
N TYR A 69 2.39 6.03 -10.62
CA TYR A 69 1.37 6.59 -9.76
C TYR A 69 1.99 7.48 -8.69
N TYR A 70 1.21 8.44 -8.24
CA TYR A 70 1.39 9.13 -6.97
C TYR A 70 0.14 8.86 -6.12
N ALA A 71 0.33 8.33 -4.92
CA ALA A 71 -0.71 8.01 -3.96
C ALA A 71 -0.66 9.02 -2.81
N SER A 72 -1.81 9.56 -2.41
CA SER A 72 -1.91 10.43 -1.24
C SER A 72 -3.18 10.16 -0.47
N GLY A 73 -3.14 10.35 0.85
CA GLY A 73 -4.34 10.20 1.67
C GLY A 73 -4.08 10.07 3.15
N LYS A 74 -4.96 9.31 3.82
CA LYS A 74 -4.98 9.17 5.28
C LYS A 74 -4.72 7.73 5.68
N ILE A 75 -3.98 7.55 6.76
CA ILE A 75 -3.65 6.25 7.32
C ILE A 75 -3.88 6.25 8.83
N THR A 76 -4.54 5.21 9.31
CA THR A 76 -4.72 4.89 10.73
C THR A 76 -4.20 3.47 10.97
N LYS A 77 -4.18 2.97 12.21
CA LYS A 77 -3.77 1.57 12.44
C LYS A 77 -4.65 0.56 11.68
N ARG A 78 -5.94 0.86 11.51
CA ARG A 78 -6.95 -0.09 11.01
C ARG A 78 -7.39 0.15 9.57
N HIS A 79 -7.29 1.39 9.10
CA HIS A 79 -7.83 1.79 7.81
C HIS A 79 -6.84 2.68 7.08
N ILE A 80 -6.86 2.57 5.75
CA ILE A 80 -6.18 3.48 4.85
C ILE A 80 -7.15 3.94 3.76
N GLU A 81 -7.08 5.22 3.41
CA GLU A 81 -7.83 5.84 2.33
C GLU A 81 -6.83 6.59 1.46
N LEU A 82 -6.77 6.26 0.17
CA LEU A 82 -5.80 6.81 -0.77
C LEU A 82 -6.50 7.19 -2.07
N ASP A 83 -6.05 8.29 -2.65
CA ASP A 83 -6.24 8.60 -4.06
C ASP A 83 -4.94 8.33 -4.81
N PHE A 84 -5.03 7.51 -5.86
CA PHE A 84 -3.94 7.23 -6.78
C PHE A 84 -4.11 8.07 -8.04
N ASP A 85 -3.24 9.05 -8.22
CA ASP A 85 -3.14 9.84 -9.45
C ASP A 85 -2.18 9.17 -10.44
N THR A 86 -2.69 8.87 -11.63
CA THR A 86 -1.95 8.17 -12.68
C THR A 86 -2.20 8.80 -14.05
N ASP A 87 -1.47 8.35 -15.07
CA ASP A 87 -1.70 8.77 -16.46
C ASP A 87 -3.06 8.31 -17.03
N LYS A 88 -3.77 7.41 -16.33
CA LYS A 88 -5.11 6.93 -16.70
C LYS A 88 -6.23 7.57 -15.89
N GLY A 89 -5.90 8.48 -14.98
CA GLY A 89 -6.86 9.18 -14.12
C GLY A 89 -6.62 8.94 -12.64
N ARG A 90 -7.58 9.38 -11.84
CA ARG A 90 -7.58 9.23 -10.39
C ARG A 90 -8.38 8.01 -9.97
N PHE A 91 -7.81 7.19 -9.10
CA PHE A 91 -8.47 6.01 -8.55
C PHE A 91 -8.53 6.09 -7.04
N HIS A 92 -9.74 5.98 -6.51
CA HIS A 92 -9.97 5.96 -5.08
C HIS A 92 -9.81 4.54 -4.53
N VAL A 93 -9.08 4.43 -3.42
CA VAL A 93 -8.73 3.17 -2.77
C VAL A 93 -9.04 3.26 -1.29
N ASN A 94 -9.78 2.28 -0.81
CA ASN A 94 -9.96 2.03 0.61
C ASN A 94 -9.22 0.76 0.99
N GLY A 95 -8.73 0.68 2.22
CA GLY A 95 -8.14 -0.53 2.73
C GLY A 95 -8.33 -0.72 4.22
N GLU A 96 -8.37 -1.98 4.61
CA GLU A 96 -8.52 -2.42 5.99
C GLU A 96 -7.28 -3.21 6.41
N GLN A 97 -6.90 -3.10 7.68
CA GLN A 97 -5.75 -3.78 8.22
C GLN A 97 -5.91 -5.30 8.04
N ASP A 98 -4.88 -5.95 7.48
CA ASP A 98 -4.88 -7.40 7.33
C ASP A 98 -4.69 -8.06 8.71
N ALA A 99 -5.79 -8.39 9.37
CA ALA A 99 -5.83 -8.99 10.70
C ALA A 99 -5.12 -10.36 10.77
N LEU A 100 -4.88 -11.02 9.63
CA LEU A 100 -4.21 -12.32 9.58
C LEU A 100 -2.68 -12.23 9.63
N SER A 101 -2.12 -11.02 9.48
CA SER A 101 -0.66 -10.82 9.50
C SER A 101 -0.04 -10.76 10.90
N GLU A 102 -0.85 -10.66 11.97
CA GLU A 102 -0.36 -10.77 13.35
C GLU A 102 -0.05 -12.22 13.79
N PHE A 103 -0.54 -13.23 13.06
CA PHE A 103 -0.37 -14.66 13.42
C PHE A 103 0.93 -15.32 12.91
N ASN A 104 1.67 -14.70 11.98
CA ASN A 104 2.87 -15.31 11.39
C ASN A 104 4.21 -14.76 11.91
N LEU A 105 4.20 -13.79 12.84
CA LEU A 105 5.45 -13.21 13.38
C LEU A 105 5.97 -13.90 14.65
N THR A 106 5.28 -14.92 15.17
CA THR A 106 5.67 -15.65 16.40
C THR A 106 6.21 -17.06 16.16
N ARG A 107 6.36 -17.54 14.92
CA ARG A 107 6.85 -18.91 14.66
C ARG A 107 8.32 -19.05 14.28
N ASP A 108 9.04 -17.99 13.94
CA ASP A 108 10.44 -18.09 13.47
C ASP A 108 11.50 -17.65 14.49
N ARG A 109 11.23 -17.78 15.80
CA ARG A 109 12.25 -17.64 16.86
C ARG A 109 12.35 -18.86 17.77
N LYS A 110 12.39 -20.05 17.20
CA LYS A 110 13.02 -21.24 17.81
C LYS A 110 13.45 -22.18 16.67
N ASN A 111 14.67 -22.01 16.18
CA ASN A 111 15.56 -23.05 15.64
C ASN A 111 16.75 -22.35 14.98
N GLY A 112 17.91 -22.43 15.62
CA GLY A 112 19.17 -21.83 15.19
C GLY A 112 20.02 -21.43 16.38
#